data_AF-A0A239MQR2-F1
#
_entry.id   AF-A0A239MQR2-F1
#
_cell.length_a   1.000
_cell.length_b   1.000
_cell.length_c   1.000
_cell.angle_alpha   90.00
_cell.angle_beta   90.00
_cell.angle_gamma   90.00
#
_symmetry.space_group_name_H-M   'P 1'
#
loop_
_entity.id
_entity.type
_entity.pdbx_description
1 polymer ?
#
loop_
_entity_poly.entity_id
_entity_poly.type
_entity_poly.pdbx_seq_one_letter_code
_entity_poly.pdbx_strand_id
1 'polypeptide(L)' 'METSSTRRAAQILGISGSTLDRYLRIGKIPAPKSVEISGRRMYLWTAEDIERVRELLPTIEDGRTTRHQKARESKNKAP' A
#
# COMPACT_ATOMS: atom_id res chain seq x y z
N MET A 1 -19.56 3.41 10.85
CA MET A 1 -18.11 3.37 10.57
C MET A 1 -17.84 2.15 9.71
N GLU A 2 -17.59 2.34 8.42
CA GLU A 2 -17.25 1.24 7.52
C GLU A 2 -15.75 0.96 7.61
N THR A 3 -15.38 -0.22 8.09
CA THR A 3 -13.99 -0.66 8.13
C THR A 3 -13.67 -1.44 6.87
N SER A 4 -12.68 -0.97 6.11
CA SER A 4 -12.20 -1.61 4.91
C SER A 4 -11.05 -2.58 5.21
N SER A 5 -11.00 -3.73 4.53
CA SER A 5 -9.83 -4.61 4.58
C SER A 5 -8.64 -3.98 3.84
N THR A 6 -7.41 -4.41 4.14
CA THR A 6 -6.18 -3.93 3.46
C THR A 6 -6.28 -3.95 1.93
N ARG A 7 -6.92 -4.98 1.36
CA ARG A 7 -7.13 -5.06 -0.09
C ARG A 7 -8.11 -4.02 -0.64
N ARG A 8 -9.12 -3.63 0.14
CA ARG A 8 -10.09 -2.59 -0.22
C ARG A 8 -9.45 -1.21 -0.09
N ALA A 9 -8.74 -0.96 1.01
CA ALA A 9 -7.98 0.28 1.22
C ALA A 9 -6.95 0.51 0.10
N ALA A 10 -6.21 -0.53 -0.29
CA ALA A 10 -5.24 -0.44 -1.38
C ALA A 10 -5.88 -0.06 -2.73
N GLN A 11 -7.08 -0.59 -3.03
CA GLN A 11 -7.82 -0.22 -4.24
C GLN A 11 -8.26 1.25 -4.22
N ILE A 12 -8.75 1.74 -3.08
CA ILE A 12 -9.15 3.15 -2.91
C ILE A 12 -7.94 4.08 -3.09
N LEU A 13 -6.78 3.66 -2.60
CA LEU A 13 -5.52 4.38 -2.72
C LEU A 13 -4.83 4.23 -4.09
N GLY A 14 -5.35 3.38 -4.99
CA GLY A 14 -4.76 3.13 -6.30
C GLY A 14 -3.41 2.39 -6.25
N ILE A 15 -3.10 1.67 -5.17
CA ILE A 15 -1.86 0.91 -5.00
C ILE A 15 -2.11 -0.59 -4.90
N SER A 16 -1.05 -1.40 -5.08
CA SER A 16 -1.13 -2.83 -4.81
C SER A 16 -1.30 -3.11 -3.30
N GLY A 17 -2.13 -4.09 -2.95
CA GLY A 17 -2.26 -4.58 -1.57
C GLY A 17 -0.93 -5.07 -0.99
N SER A 18 -0.03 -5.59 -1.83
CA SER A 18 1.33 -5.98 -1.44
C SER A 18 2.21 -4.78 -1.10
N THR A 19 2.01 -3.65 -1.79
CA THR A 19 2.72 -2.39 -1.49
C THR A 19 2.25 -1.83 -0.15
N LEU A 20 0.93 -1.86 0.09
CA LEU A 20 0.36 -1.40 1.36
C LEU A 20 0.83 -2.27 2.54
N ASP A 21 0.82 -3.61 2.40
CA ASP A 21 1.37 -4.54 3.40
C ASP A 21 2.87 -4.29 3.64
N ARG A 22 3.64 -4.09 2.56
CA ARG A 22 5.07 -3.78 2.69
C ARG A 22 5.29 -2.48 3.46
N TYR A 23 4.50 -1.43 3.21
CA TYR A 23 4.62 -0.16 3.91
C TYR A 23 4.25 -0.27 5.40
N LEU A 24 3.27 -1.10 5.74
CA LEU A 24 2.97 -1.44 7.13
C LEU A 24 4.15 -2.15 7.78
N ARG A 25 4.72 -3.18 7.12
CA ARG A 25 5.83 -3.98 7.66
C ARG A 25 7.09 -3.17 7.92
N ILE A 26 7.40 -2.21 7.05
CA ILE A 26 8.59 -1.35 7.21
C ILE A 26 8.31 -0.09 8.04
N GLY A 27 7.07 0.09 8.53
CA GLY A 27 6.68 1.25 9.35
C GLY A 27 6.64 2.58 8.59
N LYS A 28 6.54 2.56 7.25
CA LYS A 28 6.43 3.79 6.43
C LYS A 28 5.08 4.47 6.56
N ILE A 29 4.04 3.71 6.88
CA ILE A 29 2.70 4.20 7.14
C ILE A 29 2.27 3.76 8.53
N PRO A 30 1.50 4.59 9.25
CA PRO A 30 0.96 4.20 10.54
C PRO A 30 0.07 2.98 10.36
N ALA A 31 0.29 1.96 11.21
CA ALA A 31 -0.54 0.78 11.19
C ALA A 31 -1.94 1.15 11.72
N PRO A 32 -3.00 0.88 10.95
CA PRO A 32 -4.35 1.18 11.38
C PRO A 32 -4.78 0.17 12.45
N LYS A 33 -6.03 0.26 12.90
CA LYS A 33 -6.54 -0.60 13.98
C LYS A 33 -6.42 -2.08 13.61
N SER A 34 -5.56 -2.82 14.30
CA SER A 34 -5.43 -4.26 14.12
C SER A 34 -6.42 -5.00 15.02
N VAL A 35 -7.16 -5.93 14.44
CA VAL A 35 -8.04 -6.85 15.16
C VAL A 35 -7.53 -8.27 15.01
N GLU A 36 -7.59 -9.04 16.09
CA GLU A 36 -7.28 -10.46 16.04
C GLU A 36 -8.59 -11.22 15.82
N ILE A 37 -8.75 -11.78 14.62
CA ILE A 37 -9.92 -12.58 14.26
C ILE A 37 -9.41 -14.00 14.02
N SER A 38 -9.91 -14.95 14.83
CA SER A 38 -9.57 -16.37 14.70
C SER A 38 -8.06 -16.65 14.67
N GLY A 39 -7.30 -16.01 15.58
CA GLY A 39 -5.84 -16.16 15.68
C GLY A 39 -5.04 -15.52 14.55
N ARG A 40 -5.68 -14.73 13.68
CA ARG A 40 -5.02 -13.95 12.63
C ARG A 40 -5.22 -12.46 12.90
N ARG A 41 -4.11 -11.71 12.94
CA ARG A 41 -4.14 -10.25 12.99
C ARG A 41 -4.53 -9.71 11.62
N MET A 42 -5.67 -9.04 11.54
CA MET A 42 -6.12 -8.28 10.39
C MET A 42 -6.08 -6.79 10.68
N TYR A 43 -5.69 -6.01 9.68
CA TYR A 43 -5.73 -4.56 9.74
C TYR A 43 -7.08 -4.07 9.21
N LEU A 44 -7.82 -3.34 10.05
CA LEU A 44 -9.05 -2.64 9.67
C LEU A 44 -8.70 -1.20 9.38
N TRP A 45 -9.01 -0.78 8.16
CA TRP A 45 -8.78 0.57 7.68
C TRP A 45 -10.04 1.39 7.84
N THR A 46 -9.97 2.50 8.58
CA THR A 46 -11.02 3.51 8.57
C THR A 46 -10.82 4.48 7.41
N ALA A 47 -11.82 5.32 7.14
CA ALA A 47 -11.66 6.42 6.18
C ALA A 47 -10.48 7.34 6.56
N GLU A 48 -10.33 7.65 7.85
CA GLU A 48 -9.25 8.48 8.38
C GLU A 48 -7.86 7.85 8.13
N ASP A 49 -7.74 6.53 8.31
CA ASP A 49 -6.49 5.83 8.00
C ASP A 49 -6.15 5.91 6.51
N ILE A 50 -7.16 5.78 5.65
CA ILE A 50 -7.00 5.88 4.19
C ILE A 50 -6.58 7.30 3.81
N GLU A 51 -7.20 8.34 4.36
CA GLU A 51 -6.82 9.72 4.09
C GLU A 51 -5.39 10.02 4.55
N ARG A 52 -5.01 9.55 5.74
CA ARG A 52 -3.65 9.72 6.25
C ARG A 52 -2.60 9.05 5.37
N VAL A 53 -2.89 7.83 4.89
CA VAL A 53 -2.00 7.17 3.93
C VAL A 53 -1.97 7.92 2.60
N ARG A 54 -3.10 8.45 2.14
CA ARG A 54 -3.17 9.25 0.91
C ARG A 54 -2.29 10.50 0.99
N GLU A 55 -2.22 11.17 2.13
CA GLU A 55 -1.31 12.31 2.35
C GLU A 55 0.16 11.90 2.40
N LEU A 56 0.47 10.71 2.92
CA LEU A 56 1.84 10.20 3.00
C LEU A 56 2.34 9.65 1.65
N LEU A 57 1.45 9.14 0.80
CA LEU A 57 1.81 8.58 -0.51
C LEU A 57 2.57 9.52 -1.44
N PRO A 58 2.19 10.80 -1.66
CA PRO A 58 2.95 11.70 -2.55
C PRO A 58 4.40 11.87 -2.09
N THR A 59 4.65 11.88 -0.77
CA THR A 59 6.01 11.91 -0.22
C THR A 59 6.78 10.60 -0.44
N ILE A 60 6.07 9.47 -0.56
CA ILE A 60 6.68 8.15 -0.81
C ILE A 60 6.96 7.92 -2.31
N GLU A 61 6.22 8.56 -3.21
CA GLU A 61 6.41 8.44 -4.66
C GLU A 61 7.71 9.08 -5.17
N ASP A 62 8.19 10.13 -4.50
CA ASP A 62 9.35 10.92 -4.93
C ASP A 62 10.67 10.12 -5.00
N GLY A 63 10.74 8.97 -4.32
CA GLY A 63 11.91 8.08 -4.34
C GLY A 63 11.85 6.91 -5.34
N ARG A 64 10.81 6.79 -6.18
CA ARG A 64 10.62 5.64 -7.08
C ARG A 64 11.48 5.73 -8.33
N THR A 65 12.79 5.45 -8.21
CA THR A 65 13.54 4.91 -9.36
C THR A 65 13.16 3.43 -9.54
N THR A 66 12.20 3.22 -10.43
CA THR A 66 11.71 1.92 -10.86
C THR A 66 12.80 1.19 -11.65
N ARG A 67 13.73 0.51 -10.95
CA ARG A 67 14.64 -0.47 -11.58
C ARG A 67 13.88 -1.50 -12.45
N HIS A 68 12.62 -1.78 -12.10
CA HIS A 68 11.72 -2.63 -12.88
C HIS A 68 11.08 -1.98 -14.12
N GLN A 69 10.95 -0.64 -14.20
CA GLN A 69 10.52 0.01 -15.44
C GLN A 69 11.63 -0.09 -16.50
N LYS A 70 12.89 0.14 -16.11
CA LYS A 70 14.05 -0.09 -17.00
C LYS A 70 14.14 -1.54 -17.51
N ALA A 71 13.83 -2.53 -16.67
CA ALA A 71 13.83 -3.94 -17.07
C ALA A 71 12.65 -4.33 -17.99
N ARG A 72 11.53 -3.61 -17.94
CA ARG A 72 10.40 -3.77 -18.88
C ARG A 72 10.68 -3.08 -20.22
N GLU A 73 11.28 -1.91 -20.22
CA GLU A 73 11.68 -1.21 -21.46
C GLU A 73 12.72 -1.99 -22.27
N SER A 74 13.69 -2.63 -21.60
CA SER A 74 14.73 -3.42 -22.27
C SER A 74 14.26 -4.77 -22.80
N LYS A 75 13.05 -5.24 -22.43
CA LYS A 75 12.42 -6.44 -23.03
C LYS A 75 11.53 -6.13 -24.24
N ASN A 76 11.11 -4.88 -24.43
CA ASN A 76 10.24 -4.48 -25.55
C ASN A 76 11.01 -3.81 -26.70
N LYS A 77 12.34 -3.84 -26.66
CA LYS A 77 13.25 -3.25 -27.66
C LYS A 77 14.36 -4.24 -28.00
N ALA A 78 13.99 -5.38 -28.58
CA ALA A 78 14.90 -6.24 -29.32
C ALA A 78 14.13 -6.77 -30.56
N PRO A 79 14.84 -6.95 -31.69
CA PRO A 79 14.39 -6.69 -33.06
C PRO A 79 13.31 -7.63 -33.62
#